data_AF-A9NU64-F1
#
_entry.id   AF-A9NU64-F1
#
_cell.length_a   1.000
_cell.length_b   1.000
_cell.length_c   1.000
_cell.angle_alpha   90.00
_cell.angle_beta   90.00
_cell.angle_gamma   90.00
#
_symmetry.space_group_name_H-M   'P 1'
#
loop_
_entity.id
_entity.type
_entity.pdbx_description
1 polymer ?
#
loop_
_entity_poly.entity_id
_entity_poly.type
_entity_poly.pdbx_seq_one_letter_code
_entity_poly.pdbx_strand_id
1 'polypeptide(L)'
;MAYYGEYDPCQERNASGSGFQQQQLARPPCDPCQNATQEGYGFNEYGDRAACNKFNAGGGCMRNSQQIIPQGQIVRVCSKANPDYALAIRDGRAVMVFYNPNDPTMQWVKDESWSNQVRDQVGHPAFALVNKATGQALRHAIAECQEVLLTQYEGASTYDENVLWSESEDMGYGYRTVRMANNIGLNLDAFQGDRRNGGIRDGTRAVLWKWNKQDNQLWKLSPCY
;
A
#
# COMPACT_ATOMS: atom_id res chain seq x y z
N MET A 1 -5.17 -19.97 36.11
CA MET A 1 -4.36 -18.85 35.56
C MET A 1 -5.16 -18.24 34.43
N ALA A 2 -5.75 -17.07 34.65
CA ALA A 2 -6.47 -16.34 33.61
C ALA A 2 -5.43 -15.72 32.67
N TYR A 3 -5.45 -16.14 31.40
CA TYR A 3 -4.70 -15.43 30.35
C TYR A 3 -5.39 -14.08 30.16
N TYR A 4 -4.72 -13.00 30.55
CA TYR A 4 -5.12 -11.67 30.15
C TYR A 4 -5.11 -11.63 28.62
N GLY A 5 -6.28 -11.47 28.01
CA GLY A 5 -6.38 -11.19 26.58
C GLY A 5 -5.66 -9.88 26.34
N GLU A 6 -4.61 -9.90 25.50
CA GLU A 6 -4.04 -8.67 24.97
C GLU A 6 -5.16 -7.89 24.28
N TYR A 7 -5.42 -6.69 24.78
CA TYR A 7 -6.34 -5.75 24.16
C TYR A 7 -5.87 -5.47 22.74
N ASP A 8 -6.68 -5.82 21.75
CA ASP A 8 -6.47 -5.49 20.33
C ASP A 8 -7.31 -4.23 20.00
N PRO A 9 -6.73 -3.02 20.09
CA PRO A 9 -7.45 -1.75 19.82
C PRO A 9 -7.94 -1.60 18.36
N CYS A 10 -7.74 -2.62 17.53
CA CYS A 10 -7.88 -2.52 16.08
C CYS A 10 -8.96 -3.49 15.56
N GLN A 11 -9.46 -4.37 16.41
CA GLN A 11 -10.76 -5.01 16.23
C GLN A 11 -11.91 -3.99 16.31
N GLU A 12 -11.92 -3.07 17.28
CA GLU A 12 -13.03 -2.11 17.45
C GLU A 12 -13.12 -1.06 16.32
N ARG A 13 -11.97 -0.65 15.77
CA ARG A 13 -11.91 0.31 14.66
C ARG A 13 -12.39 -0.26 13.33
N ASN A 14 -12.33 -1.59 13.16
CA ASN A 14 -12.84 -2.27 11.97
C ASN A 14 -14.22 -2.92 12.18
N ALA A 15 -14.64 -3.16 13.43
CA ALA A 15 -15.95 -3.70 13.78
C ALA A 15 -17.05 -2.63 13.90
N SER A 16 -16.69 -1.34 13.86
CA SER A 16 -17.65 -0.22 13.85
C SER A 16 -18.30 -0.02 12.48
N GLY A 17 -18.92 -1.09 11.99
CA GLY A 17 -19.93 -1.09 10.93
C GLY A 17 -21.34 -1.19 11.51
N SER A 18 -21.67 -0.47 12.59
CA SER A 18 -23.05 -0.26 13.02
C SER A 18 -23.15 0.83 14.09
N GLY A 19 -23.87 1.91 13.78
CA GLY A 19 -24.59 2.69 14.78
C GLY A 19 -23.87 3.90 15.39
N PHE A 20 -23.49 4.89 14.57
CA PHE A 20 -23.55 6.28 15.03
C PHE A 20 -24.70 6.97 14.28
N GLN A 21 -25.79 7.26 15.00
CA GLN A 21 -26.79 8.24 14.55
C GLN A 21 -26.08 9.60 14.47
N GLN A 22 -25.65 9.97 13.27
CA GLN A 22 -25.38 11.37 12.98
C GLN A 22 -26.72 12.11 13.05
N GLN A 23 -26.84 13.02 14.03
CA GLN A 23 -27.85 14.07 13.96
C GLN A 23 -27.70 14.77 12.61
N GLN A 24 -28.78 14.75 11.83
CA GLN A 24 -28.86 15.44 10.54
C GLN A 24 -28.63 16.94 10.74
N LEU A 25 -27.44 17.40 10.38
CA LEU A 25 -27.28 18.80 10.00
C LEU A 25 -27.69 18.90 8.53
N ALA A 26 -28.73 19.70 8.29
CA ALA A 26 -29.28 19.94 6.96
C ALA A 26 -28.19 20.48 6.02
N ARG A 27 -28.18 19.98 4.78
CA ARG A 27 -27.32 20.50 3.71
C ARG A 27 -27.68 21.97 3.45
N PRO A 28 -26.72 22.89 3.31
CA PRO A 28 -27.01 24.24 2.83
C PRO A 28 -27.51 24.16 1.37
N PRO A 29 -28.49 24.99 0.97
CA PRO A 29 -28.97 25.03 -0.40
C PRO A 29 -27.88 25.55 -1.34
N CYS A 30 -27.77 24.94 -2.52
CA CYS A 30 -26.92 25.43 -3.59
C CYS A 30 -27.50 26.74 -4.14
N ASP A 31 -26.69 27.80 -4.20
CA ASP A 31 -27.08 29.05 -4.87
C ASP A 31 -27.23 28.85 -6.39
N PRO A 32 -28.27 29.41 -7.04
CA PRO A 32 -28.37 29.40 -8.48
C PRO A 32 -27.44 30.46 -9.10
N CYS A 33 -26.68 30.06 -10.11
CA CYS A 33 -25.93 30.98 -10.98
C CYS A 33 -26.87 32.02 -11.59
N GLN A 34 -26.71 33.29 -11.21
CA GLN A 34 -27.25 34.42 -11.96
C GLN A 34 -26.23 34.78 -13.06
N ASN A 35 -26.65 34.74 -14.33
CA ASN A 35 -25.98 35.49 -15.38
C ASN A 35 -27.02 36.31 -16.14
N ALA A 36 -26.82 37.62 -16.10
CA ALA A 36 -27.60 38.61 -16.80
C ALA A 36 -27.15 38.73 -18.26
N THR A 37 -28.16 38.78 -19.12
CA THR A 37 -28.29 39.55 -20.38
C THR A 37 -27.42 39.23 -21.61
N GLN A 38 -28.17 38.98 -22.71
CA GLN A 38 -27.90 39.08 -24.16
C GLN A 38 -26.89 40.18 -24.55
N GLU A 39 -26.11 40.08 -25.63
CA GLU A 39 -26.42 40.00 -27.08
C GLU A 39 -25.21 39.31 -27.79
N GLY A 40 -25.19 38.70 -28.98
CA GLY A 40 -26.05 38.54 -30.15
C GLY A 40 -25.16 37.96 -31.29
N TYR A 41 -25.79 37.33 -32.30
CA TYR A 41 -25.22 36.80 -33.57
C TYR A 41 -24.26 35.60 -33.40
N GLY A 42 -24.42 34.42 -34.00
CA GLY A 42 -25.17 33.92 -35.14
C GLY A 42 -24.37 32.74 -35.73
N PHE A 43 -25.04 31.89 -36.48
CA PHE A 43 -24.57 30.75 -37.29
C PHE A 43 -24.82 29.33 -36.77
N ASN A 44 -25.56 28.64 -37.64
CA ASN A 44 -26.07 27.29 -37.60
C ASN A 44 -24.95 26.28 -37.79
N GLU A 45 -25.06 25.06 -37.22
CA GLU A 45 -25.10 23.79 -37.98
C GLU A 45 -25.10 22.56 -37.07
N TYR A 46 -25.91 21.57 -37.46
CA TYR A 46 -25.96 20.15 -37.03
C TYR A 46 -26.50 19.79 -35.64
N GLY A 47 -27.80 19.47 -35.63
CA GLY A 47 -28.40 18.57 -34.64
C GLY A 47 -27.97 17.12 -34.86
N ASP A 48 -27.72 16.46 -33.73
CA ASP A 48 -27.18 15.12 -33.59
C ASP A 48 -27.97 14.03 -34.31
N ARG A 49 -27.21 13.22 -35.04
CA ARG A 49 -27.56 11.85 -35.39
C ARG A 49 -27.44 10.97 -34.16
N ALA A 50 -28.43 10.10 -34.05
CA ALA A 50 -28.32 8.73 -33.56
C ALA A 50 -26.88 8.14 -33.60
N ALA A 51 -26.63 7.34 -32.55
CA ALA A 51 -25.82 6.13 -32.53
C ALA A 51 -24.70 6.14 -31.49
N CYS A 52 -24.84 5.15 -30.63
CA CYS A 52 -23.82 4.46 -29.85
C CYS A 52 -22.46 4.30 -30.53
N ASN A 53 -21.46 4.13 -29.65
CA ASN A 53 -20.05 3.81 -29.85
C ASN A 53 -19.09 4.99 -30.04
N LYS A 54 -18.23 5.18 -29.03
CA LYS A 54 -16.76 5.17 -29.08
C LYS A 54 -16.21 5.97 -27.91
N PHE A 55 -15.68 5.28 -26.90
CA PHE A 55 -14.72 5.92 -25.99
C PHE A 55 -13.38 6.02 -26.72
N ASN A 56 -13.17 7.11 -27.47
CA ASN A 56 -11.86 7.74 -27.51
C ASN A 56 -11.93 9.20 -28.00
N ALA A 57 -11.57 10.12 -27.11
CA ALA A 57 -11.03 11.49 -27.28
C ALA A 57 -11.29 12.20 -25.92
N GLY A 58 -10.33 12.65 -25.13
CA GLY A 58 -9.11 13.37 -25.46
C GLY A 58 -9.25 14.79 -24.90
N GLY A 59 -8.65 15.08 -23.74
CA GLY A 59 -8.58 16.43 -23.18
C GLY A 59 -8.35 16.49 -21.67
N GLY A 60 -7.08 16.54 -21.25
CA GLY A 60 -6.69 16.79 -19.85
C GLY A 60 -5.35 16.15 -19.50
N CYS A 61 -4.28 16.90 -19.70
CA CYS A 61 -2.88 16.61 -19.39
C CYS A 61 -2.62 15.78 -18.11
N MET A 62 -2.52 14.46 -18.24
CA MET A 62 -1.74 13.66 -17.31
C MET A 62 -0.38 13.41 -17.93
N ARG A 63 0.69 13.85 -17.25
CA ARG A 63 2.06 13.54 -17.62
C ARG A 63 2.15 12.03 -17.91
N ASN A 64 2.77 11.67 -19.03
CA ASN A 64 3.40 10.36 -19.17
C ASN A 64 4.52 10.29 -18.13
N SER A 65 4.20 10.08 -16.85
CA SER A 65 5.16 9.61 -15.88
C SER A 65 5.49 8.20 -16.31
N GLN A 66 6.60 8.03 -17.04
CA GLN A 66 7.17 6.71 -17.23
C GLN A 66 7.33 6.09 -15.85
N GLN A 67 6.70 4.93 -15.64
CA GLN A 67 6.82 4.16 -14.43
C GLN A 67 8.30 3.86 -14.17
N ILE A 68 8.83 4.33 -13.04
CA ILE A 68 10.23 4.13 -12.68
C ILE A 68 10.35 2.78 -11.99
N ILE A 69 11.01 1.84 -12.64
CA ILE A 69 11.45 0.58 -12.02
C ILE A 69 12.94 0.73 -11.70
N PRO A 70 13.33 0.75 -10.42
CA PRO A 70 14.74 0.87 -10.05
C PRO A 70 15.53 -0.37 -10.43
N GLN A 71 16.86 -0.23 -10.43
CA GLN A 71 17.76 -1.37 -10.48
C GLN A 71 17.86 -1.97 -9.08
N GLY A 72 17.74 -3.29 -8.98
CA GLY A 72 17.81 -3.99 -7.70
C GLY A 72 17.45 -5.46 -7.86
N GLN A 73 17.56 -6.21 -6.76
CA GLN A 73 17.17 -7.61 -6.76
C GLN A 73 15.64 -7.72 -6.81
N ILE A 74 15.14 -8.53 -7.74
CA ILE A 74 13.71 -8.89 -7.77
C ILE A 74 13.48 -9.99 -6.73
N VAL A 75 12.62 -9.69 -5.77
CA VAL A 75 12.27 -10.57 -4.66
C VAL A 75 10.77 -10.80 -4.61
N ARG A 76 10.39 -11.95 -4.03
CA ARG A 76 9.08 -12.16 -3.43
C ARG A 76 9.17 -11.86 -1.95
N VAL A 77 8.12 -11.29 -1.38
CA VAL A 77 8.02 -10.97 0.04
C VAL A 77 7.02 -11.94 0.67
N CYS A 78 7.49 -12.93 1.44
CA CYS A 78 6.63 -13.91 2.09
C CYS A 78 6.71 -13.83 3.61
N SER A 79 5.59 -14.13 4.27
CA SER A 79 5.52 -14.16 5.75
C SER A 79 5.86 -15.56 6.27
N LYS A 80 6.52 -15.62 7.43
CA LYS A 80 6.78 -16.89 8.12
C LYS A 80 5.49 -17.60 8.53
N ALA A 81 4.42 -16.86 8.79
CA ALA A 81 3.12 -17.43 9.14
C ALA A 81 2.55 -18.33 8.04
N ASN A 82 2.83 -18.02 6.76
CA ASN A 82 2.55 -18.92 5.65
C ASN A 82 3.43 -18.57 4.42
N PRO A 83 4.51 -19.33 4.16
CA PRO A 83 5.45 -19.04 3.06
C PRO A 83 4.90 -19.31 1.65
N ASP A 84 3.74 -19.97 1.53
CA ASP A 84 3.07 -20.23 0.25
C ASP A 84 2.38 -18.97 -0.31
N TYR A 85 2.23 -17.94 0.52
CA TYR A 85 1.67 -16.64 0.15
C TYR A 85 2.78 -15.60 -0.01
N ALA A 86 2.59 -14.70 -0.98
CA ALA A 86 3.46 -13.57 -1.21
C ALA A 86 2.67 -12.26 -1.18
N LEU A 87 3.34 -11.17 -0.78
CA LEU A 87 2.80 -9.82 -0.86
C LEU A 87 2.64 -9.43 -2.33
N ALA A 88 1.47 -8.90 -2.68
CA ALA A 88 1.15 -8.43 -4.02
C ALA A 88 0.31 -7.16 -3.97
N ILE A 89 0.18 -6.50 -5.13
CA ILE A 89 -0.77 -5.41 -5.30
C ILE A 89 -2.06 -5.95 -5.92
N ARG A 90 -3.19 -5.76 -5.24
CA ARG A 90 -4.55 -6.02 -5.73
C ARG A 90 -5.43 -4.83 -5.43
N ASP A 91 -6.14 -4.33 -6.44
CA ASP A 91 -7.08 -3.21 -6.30
C ASP A 91 -6.49 -1.99 -5.55
N GLY A 92 -5.22 -1.67 -5.84
CA GLY A 92 -4.50 -0.57 -5.21
C GLY A 92 -4.12 -0.79 -3.74
N ARG A 93 -4.08 -2.05 -3.26
CA ARG A 93 -3.74 -2.42 -1.88
C ARG A 93 -2.64 -3.48 -1.84
N ALA A 94 -1.81 -3.45 -0.81
CA ALA A 94 -0.83 -4.48 -0.52
C ALA A 94 -1.49 -5.63 0.28
N VAL A 95 -1.58 -6.80 -0.33
CA VAL A 95 -2.26 -7.98 0.23
C VAL A 95 -1.45 -9.25 0.00
N MET A 96 -1.63 -10.25 0.86
CA MET A 96 -1.10 -11.59 0.71
C MET A 96 -1.99 -12.38 -0.27
N VAL A 97 -1.35 -13.07 -1.20
CA VAL A 97 -2.00 -13.95 -2.19
C VAL A 97 -1.16 -15.20 -2.40
N PHE A 98 -1.79 -16.31 -2.78
CA PHE A 98 -1.05 -17.54 -3.09
C PHE A 98 0.01 -17.30 -4.17
N TYR A 99 1.25 -17.73 -3.92
CA TYR A 99 2.39 -17.35 -4.73
C TYR A 99 2.33 -17.94 -6.14
N ASN A 100 2.43 -17.04 -7.14
CA ASN A 100 2.62 -17.38 -8.54
C ASN A 100 3.86 -16.65 -9.08
N PRO A 101 4.95 -17.36 -9.43
CA PRO A 101 6.17 -16.72 -9.92
C PRO A 101 5.98 -15.98 -11.25
N ASN A 102 4.96 -16.30 -12.03
CA ASN A 102 4.68 -15.64 -13.31
C ASN A 102 3.88 -14.34 -13.15
N ASP A 103 3.43 -14.02 -11.94
CA ASP A 103 2.66 -12.82 -11.67
C ASP A 103 3.58 -11.66 -11.24
N PRO A 104 3.83 -10.66 -12.10
CA PRO A 104 4.73 -9.55 -11.79
C PRO A 104 4.20 -8.66 -10.66
N THR A 105 2.90 -8.71 -10.35
CA THR A 105 2.32 -7.92 -9.25
C THR A 105 2.69 -8.49 -7.87
N MET A 106 3.18 -9.73 -7.80
CA MET A 106 3.74 -10.35 -6.60
C MET A 106 5.27 -10.20 -6.49
N GLN A 107 5.90 -9.57 -7.50
CA GLN A 107 7.34 -9.36 -7.57
C GLN A 107 7.69 -7.92 -7.19
N TRP A 108 8.71 -7.78 -6.35
CA TRP A 108 9.16 -6.49 -5.83
C TRP A 108 10.64 -6.31 -6.12
N VAL A 109 11.04 -5.13 -6.56
CA VAL A 109 12.44 -4.74 -6.60
C VAL A 109 12.80 -4.23 -5.21
N LYS A 110 13.81 -4.85 -4.59
CA LYS A 110 14.48 -4.29 -3.41
C LYS A 110 15.49 -3.25 -3.90
N ASP A 111 15.14 -1.99 -3.78
CA ASP A 111 16.01 -0.87 -4.13
C ASP A 111 16.82 -0.44 -2.90
N GLU A 112 18.13 -0.65 -2.97
CA GLU A 112 19.09 -0.36 -1.89
C GLU A 112 19.90 0.91 -2.18
N SER A 113 19.45 1.79 -3.08
CA SER A 113 20.17 3.01 -3.46
C SER A 113 20.48 3.93 -2.25
N TRP A 114 19.59 3.99 -1.27
CA TRP A 114 19.77 4.79 -0.05
C TRP A 114 20.50 4.03 1.08
N SER A 115 20.86 2.77 0.86
CA SER A 115 21.40 1.90 1.91
C SER A 115 22.71 2.42 2.51
N ASN A 116 23.53 3.21 1.81
CA ASN A 116 24.77 3.74 2.39
C ASN A 116 24.59 5.04 3.20
N GLN A 117 23.45 5.72 3.02
CA GLN A 117 23.19 7.04 3.59
C GLN A 117 22.14 7.00 4.70
N VAL A 118 21.19 6.06 4.61
CA VAL A 118 20.07 5.94 5.55
C VAL A 118 20.21 4.64 6.30
N ARG A 119 20.20 4.76 7.63
CA ARG A 119 20.27 3.67 8.58
C ARG A 119 19.13 3.85 9.56
N ASP A 120 18.56 2.75 10.02
CA ASP A 120 17.59 2.81 11.11
C ASP A 120 18.26 3.10 12.47
N GLN A 121 17.46 3.25 13.52
CA GLN A 121 17.92 3.63 14.86
C GLN A 121 19.02 2.72 15.44
N VAL A 122 19.11 1.47 14.99
CA VAL A 122 20.13 0.51 15.44
C VAL A 122 21.17 0.19 14.36
N GLY A 123 21.19 0.95 13.27
CA GLY A 123 22.25 0.91 12.26
C GLY A 123 22.01 0.00 11.06
N HIS A 124 20.80 -0.58 10.87
CA HIS A 124 20.55 -1.41 9.68
C HIS A 124 20.31 -0.54 8.44
N PRO A 125 20.81 -0.93 7.25
CA PRO A 125 20.56 -0.21 5.99
C PRO A 125 19.07 -0.10 5.68
N ALA A 126 18.67 1.05 5.17
CA ALA A 126 17.34 1.23 4.58
C ALA A 126 17.29 0.78 3.12
N PHE A 127 16.09 0.40 2.66
CA PHE A 127 15.76 0.05 1.28
C PHE A 127 14.30 0.42 0.97
N ALA A 128 13.95 0.52 -0.31
CA ALA A 128 12.57 0.61 -0.76
C ALA A 128 12.11 -0.72 -1.38
N LEU A 129 10.83 -1.05 -1.25
CA LEU A 129 10.19 -2.14 -1.97
C LEU A 129 9.31 -1.56 -3.07
N VAL A 130 9.74 -1.72 -4.32
CA VAL A 130 9.03 -1.17 -5.49
C VAL A 130 8.40 -2.31 -6.27
N ASN A 131 7.09 -2.28 -6.46
CA ASN A 131 6.41 -3.34 -7.18
C ASN A 131 6.80 -3.34 -8.66
N LYS A 132 7.18 -4.50 -9.19
CA LYS A 132 7.67 -4.62 -10.56
C LYS A 132 6.59 -4.32 -11.60
N ALA A 133 5.34 -4.68 -11.33
CA ALA A 133 4.24 -4.46 -12.26
C ALA A 133 3.76 -3.01 -12.28
N THR A 134 3.68 -2.35 -11.11
CA THR A 134 3.05 -1.02 -11.00
C THR A 134 4.02 0.13 -10.78
N GLY A 135 5.28 -0.14 -10.38
CA GLY A 135 6.27 0.89 -10.04
C GLY A 135 5.91 1.67 -8.80
N GLN A 136 4.92 1.20 -8.03
CA GLN A 136 4.57 1.80 -6.76
C GLN A 136 5.47 1.24 -5.67
N ALA A 137 5.95 2.12 -4.80
CA ALA A 137 6.67 1.75 -3.59
C ALA A 137 5.69 1.44 -2.45
N LEU A 138 6.06 0.46 -1.64
CA LEU A 138 5.41 0.20 -0.36
C LEU A 138 5.73 1.37 0.59
N ARG A 139 4.69 2.05 1.07
CA ARG A 139 4.80 3.25 1.90
C ARG A 139 4.24 3.01 3.30
N HIS A 140 4.89 3.55 4.31
CA HIS A 140 4.38 3.53 5.67
C HIS A 140 3.05 4.28 5.78
N ALA A 141 2.18 3.80 6.67
CA ALA A 141 1.13 4.63 7.23
C ALA A 141 1.68 5.52 8.35
N ILE A 142 0.80 6.33 8.94
CA ILE A 142 1.19 7.30 10.00
C ILE A 142 1.22 6.62 11.37
N ALA A 143 0.34 5.65 11.60
CA ALA A 143 0.14 5.05 12.91
C ALA A 143 -0.05 3.53 12.86
N GLU A 144 0.08 2.92 14.03
CA GLU A 144 -0.26 1.53 14.28
C GLU A 144 -1.70 1.21 13.84
N CYS A 145 -1.93 -0.01 13.37
CA CYS A 145 -3.20 -0.55 12.88
C CYS A 145 -3.73 0.06 11.60
N GLN A 146 -2.91 0.84 10.90
CA GLN A 146 -3.23 1.33 9.59
C GLN A 146 -2.58 0.44 8.54
N GLU A 147 -3.28 0.23 7.43
CA GLU A 147 -2.68 -0.43 6.28
C GLU A 147 -1.51 0.36 5.74
N VAL A 148 -0.51 -0.38 5.30
CA VAL A 148 0.55 0.20 4.47
C VAL A 148 -0.06 0.72 3.17
N LEU A 149 0.53 1.79 2.68
CA LEU A 149 0.07 2.50 1.50
C LEU A 149 0.92 2.13 0.29
N LEU A 150 0.47 2.55 -0.88
CA LEU A 150 1.22 2.45 -2.13
C LEU A 150 1.32 3.86 -2.71
N THR A 151 2.52 4.27 -3.09
CA THR A 151 2.77 5.57 -3.74
C THR A 151 3.59 5.36 -5.00
N GLN A 152 3.49 6.27 -5.96
CA GLN A 152 4.37 6.23 -7.13
C GLN A 152 5.82 6.41 -6.69
N TYR A 153 6.71 5.55 -7.17
CA TYR A 153 8.11 5.64 -6.84
C TYR A 153 8.80 6.71 -7.70
N GLU A 154 9.45 7.68 -7.06
CA GLU A 154 10.11 8.81 -7.75
C GLU A 154 11.58 8.55 -8.08
N GLY A 155 12.09 7.35 -7.78
CA GLY A 155 13.46 6.94 -8.11
C GLY A 155 14.49 7.25 -7.02
N ALA A 156 15.70 6.74 -7.22
CA ALA A 156 16.81 6.83 -6.29
C ALA A 156 17.35 8.25 -6.05
N SER A 157 17.06 9.21 -6.94
CA SER A 157 17.48 10.61 -6.80
C SER A 157 16.60 11.42 -5.84
N THR A 158 15.44 10.89 -5.47
CA THR A 158 14.52 11.56 -4.55
C THR A 158 14.54 10.86 -3.19
N TYR A 159 14.69 11.65 -2.13
CA TYR A 159 14.58 11.17 -0.76
C TYR A 159 13.12 11.25 -0.31
N ASP A 160 12.47 10.10 -0.13
CA ASP A 160 11.19 9.98 0.58
C ASP A 160 11.36 8.95 1.71
N GLU A 161 11.43 9.44 2.95
CA GLU A 161 11.59 8.57 4.12
C GLU A 161 10.40 7.62 4.34
N ASN A 162 9.23 7.94 3.79
CA ASN A 162 8.01 7.16 4.02
C ASN A 162 7.98 5.86 3.22
N VAL A 163 8.87 5.68 2.24
CA VAL A 163 8.98 4.44 1.46
C VAL A 163 10.20 3.61 1.87
N LEU A 164 10.98 4.08 2.86
CA LEU A 164 12.22 3.45 3.30
C LEU A 164 11.97 2.51 4.49
N TRP A 165 12.18 1.22 4.25
CA TRP A 165 12.09 0.16 5.24
C TRP A 165 13.50 -0.31 5.64
N SER A 166 13.61 -0.99 6.76
CA SER A 166 14.82 -1.74 7.14
C SER A 166 14.46 -3.18 7.55
N GLU A 167 15.45 -4.07 7.48
CA GLU A 167 15.36 -5.44 7.96
C GLU A 167 16.06 -5.53 9.33
N SER A 168 15.48 -6.25 10.29
CA SER A 168 16.14 -6.56 11.57
C SER A 168 17.30 -7.55 11.40
N GLU A 169 17.95 -7.93 12.50
CA GLU A 169 18.74 -9.17 12.52
C GLU A 169 17.90 -10.40 12.11
N ASP A 170 18.60 -11.46 11.74
CA ASP A 170 17.98 -12.75 11.39
C ASP A 170 17.33 -13.37 12.63
N MET A 171 16.01 -13.53 12.58
CA MET A 171 15.19 -14.15 13.62
C MET A 171 15.05 -15.67 13.42
N GLY A 172 15.85 -16.24 12.50
CA GLY A 172 15.94 -17.66 12.21
C GLY A 172 15.52 -18.00 10.78
N TYR A 173 16.30 -18.88 10.15
CA TYR A 173 16.06 -19.37 8.79
C TYR A 173 15.94 -18.27 7.73
N GLY A 174 16.54 -17.10 7.93
CA GLY A 174 16.47 -15.97 7.00
C GLY A 174 15.21 -15.13 7.13
N TYR A 175 14.39 -15.33 8.16
CA TYR A 175 13.25 -14.46 8.44
C TYR A 175 13.69 -13.28 9.30
N ARG A 176 13.24 -12.08 8.95
CA ARG A 176 13.56 -10.81 9.61
C ARG A 176 12.26 -10.03 9.83
N THR A 177 12.23 -9.08 10.75
CA THR A 177 11.17 -8.08 10.68
C THR A 177 11.47 -7.11 9.54
N VAL A 178 10.44 -6.59 8.91
CA VAL A 178 10.53 -5.45 7.99
C VAL A 178 9.87 -4.28 8.71
N ARG A 179 10.61 -3.20 8.95
CA ARG A 179 10.20 -2.11 9.85
C ARG A 179 10.45 -0.75 9.21
N MET A 180 9.75 0.28 9.68
CA MET A 180 9.96 1.63 9.15
C MET A 180 11.40 2.07 9.46
N ALA A 181 12.16 2.54 8.46
CA ALA A 181 13.55 2.94 8.68
C ALA A 181 13.66 4.12 9.66
N ASN A 182 12.68 5.04 9.65
CA ASN A 182 12.63 6.19 10.56
C ASN A 182 11.94 5.89 11.90
N ASN A 183 11.28 4.73 12.06
CA ASN A 183 10.63 4.33 13.31
C ASN A 183 10.57 2.81 13.45
N ILE A 184 11.61 2.22 14.03
CA ILE A 184 11.71 0.77 14.22
C ILE A 184 10.68 0.17 15.20
N GLY A 185 9.89 1.02 15.87
CA GLY A 185 8.81 0.58 16.75
C GLY A 185 7.59 0.02 16.01
N LEU A 186 7.47 0.29 14.71
CA LEU A 186 6.40 -0.21 13.85
C LEU A 186 6.95 -1.11 12.73
N ASN A 187 6.35 -2.28 12.60
CA ASN A 187 6.74 -3.35 11.68
C ASN A 187 5.63 -3.58 10.67
N LEU A 188 6.01 -4.06 9.49
CA LEU A 188 5.11 -4.68 8.54
C LEU A 188 4.51 -5.94 9.20
N ASP A 189 3.19 -6.03 9.15
CA ASP A 189 2.42 -7.11 9.76
C ASP A 189 1.38 -7.59 8.76
N ALA A 190 1.28 -8.91 8.57
CA ALA A 190 0.16 -9.48 7.86
C ALA A 190 -1.04 -9.57 8.81
N PHE A 191 -2.02 -8.68 8.61
CA PHE A 191 -3.08 -8.39 9.56
C PHE A 191 -3.89 -9.63 9.93
N GLN A 192 -3.93 -9.96 11.23
CA GLN A 192 -4.60 -11.16 11.74
C GLN A 192 -4.14 -12.45 11.04
N GLY A 193 -2.92 -12.43 10.50
CA GLY A 193 -2.28 -13.54 9.81
C GLY A 193 -1.67 -14.57 10.74
N ASP A 194 -1.78 -14.37 12.06
CA ASP A 194 -1.31 -15.30 13.07
C ASP A 194 -2.25 -16.50 13.23
N ARG A 195 -1.75 -17.56 13.84
CA ARG A 195 -2.47 -18.83 13.97
C ARG A 195 -3.78 -18.72 14.76
N ARG A 196 -3.90 -17.78 15.71
CA ARG A 196 -5.11 -17.63 16.53
C ARG A 196 -6.27 -17.05 15.73
N ASN A 197 -5.97 -16.25 14.71
CA ASN A 197 -6.95 -15.60 13.84
C ASN A 197 -7.15 -16.31 12.48
N GLY A 198 -6.70 -17.56 12.38
CA GLY A 198 -6.89 -18.41 11.20
C GLY A 198 -5.75 -18.38 10.18
N GLY A 199 -4.65 -17.67 10.48
CA GLY A 199 -3.48 -17.61 9.61
C GLY A 199 -3.64 -16.70 8.39
N ILE A 200 -2.59 -16.65 7.57
CA ILE A 200 -2.60 -15.98 6.27
C ILE A 200 -3.59 -16.66 5.32
N ARG A 201 -4.37 -15.84 4.62
CA ARG A 201 -5.33 -16.24 3.58
C ARG A 201 -5.28 -15.24 2.43
N ASP A 202 -5.88 -15.60 1.30
CA ASP A 202 -5.97 -14.70 0.15
C ASP A 202 -6.67 -13.39 0.56
N GLY A 203 -6.03 -12.26 0.23
CA GLY A 203 -6.51 -10.93 0.59
C GLY A 203 -6.14 -10.47 2.01
N THR A 204 -5.38 -11.24 2.80
CA THR A 204 -4.84 -10.76 4.08
C THR A 204 -4.03 -9.48 3.84
N ARG A 205 -4.42 -8.38 4.49
CA ARG A 205 -3.84 -7.05 4.25
C ARG A 205 -2.52 -6.89 4.99
N ALA A 206 -1.61 -6.09 4.44
CA ALA A 206 -0.43 -5.63 5.17
C ALA A 206 -0.74 -4.35 5.96
N VAL A 207 -0.35 -4.31 7.22
CA VAL A 207 -0.55 -3.18 8.14
C VAL A 207 0.73 -2.82 8.88
N LEU A 208 0.74 -1.66 9.55
CA LEU A 208 1.74 -1.33 10.55
C LEU A 208 1.30 -1.83 11.94
N TRP A 209 2.20 -2.51 12.64
CA TRP A 209 1.94 -3.00 13.99
C TRP A 209 3.18 -2.93 14.88
N LYS A 210 2.99 -2.78 16.20
CA LYS A 210 4.11 -2.90 17.15
C LYS A 210 4.68 -4.31 17.15
N TRP A 211 5.97 -4.46 17.40
CA TRP A 211 6.56 -5.79 17.48
C TRP A 211 5.91 -6.63 18.59
N ASN A 212 5.26 -7.73 18.23
CA ASN A 212 4.57 -8.65 19.14
C ASN A 212 5.13 -10.09 19.09
N LYS A 213 6.22 -10.30 18.34
CA LYS A 213 6.95 -11.58 18.24
C LYS A 213 6.15 -12.71 17.59
N GLN A 214 5.15 -12.39 16.79
CA GLN A 214 4.37 -13.39 16.04
C GLN A 214 4.95 -13.62 14.65
N ASP A 215 4.70 -14.81 14.09
CA ASP A 215 5.23 -15.21 12.78
C ASP A 215 4.66 -14.37 11.62
N ASN A 216 3.50 -13.72 11.79
CA ASN A 216 2.91 -12.83 10.79
C ASN A 216 3.63 -11.48 10.66
N GLN A 217 4.59 -11.19 11.54
CA GLN A 217 5.49 -10.02 11.50
C GLN A 217 6.91 -10.37 11.02
N LEU A 218 7.15 -11.66 10.76
CA LEU A 218 8.42 -12.16 10.25
C LEU A 218 8.29 -12.38 8.75
N TRP A 219 9.23 -11.82 8.00
CA TRP A 219 9.22 -11.76 6.55
C TRP A 219 10.53 -12.28 5.98
N LYS A 220 10.46 -12.83 4.76
CA LYS A 220 11.63 -13.21 3.98
C LYS A 220 11.51 -12.62 2.59
N LEU A 221 12.51 -11.82 2.22
CA LEU A 221 12.69 -11.29 0.88
C LEU A 221 13.53 -12.32 0.11
N SER A 222 12.86 -13.21 -0.63
CA SER A 222 13.54 -14.28 -1.39
C SER A 222 13.70 -13.87 -2.85
N PRO A 223 14.84 -14.10 -3.50
CA PRO A 223 14.98 -13.84 -4.94
C PRO A 223 13.93 -14.60 -5.76
N CYS A 224 13.39 -13.95 -6.78
CA CYS A 224 12.60 -14.60 -7.82
C CYS A 224 13.55 -15.17 -8.89
N TYR A 225 13.39 -16.45 -9.24
CA TYR A 225 14.14 -17.14 -10.29
C TYR A 225 13.22 -17.55 -11.42
#